data_AF-A0A2E7EMQ4-F1
#
_entry.id   AF-A0A2E7EMQ4-F1
#
_cell.length_a   1.000
_cell.length_b   1.000
_cell.length_c   1.000
_cell.angle_alpha   90.00
_cell.angle_beta   90.00
_cell.angle_gamma   90.00
#
_symmetry.space_group_name_H-M   'P 1'
#
loop_
_entity.id
_entity.type
_entity.pdbx_description
1 polymer ?
#
loop_
_entity_poly.entity_id
_entity_poly.type
_entity_poly.pdbx_seq_one_letter_code
_entity_poly.pdbx_strand_id
1 'polypeptide(L)'
;MANRSNNVGRNDRMNSNTLDTMKLVAPWDLPVNLPLSVDERQKVKTAICLFKSALETEDVVSALKIVNELLATVDDPTTQPCTKPSGKQLLNPKEVAVYDQYFGVKHVTSSFPPMTLIRSLAESCRAFFMIRLQHRQLDPHQVELQQAGYLSHANLLERVFNLEETE
;
A
#
# COMPACT_ATOMS: atom_id res chain seq x y z
N MET A 1 25.08 49.21 -25.59
CA MET A 1 25.80 48.11 -26.28
C MET A 1 26.46 47.24 -25.22
N ALA A 2 26.26 45.91 -25.31
CA ALA A 2 26.88 44.81 -24.54
C ALA A 2 26.75 44.87 -23.00
N ASN A 3 25.83 44.17 -22.33
CA ASN A 3 25.59 42.71 -22.28
C ASN A 3 26.78 41.94 -21.68
N ARG A 4 26.67 41.51 -20.42
CA ARG A 4 27.29 40.29 -19.89
C ARG A 4 26.49 39.78 -18.70
N SER A 5 25.52 38.94 -19.04
CA SER A 5 24.95 37.89 -18.21
C SER A 5 26.04 37.10 -17.50
N ASN A 6 25.84 36.85 -16.21
CA ASN A 6 26.23 35.63 -15.53
C ASN A 6 25.58 35.67 -14.15
N ASN A 7 24.35 35.16 -14.05
CA ASN A 7 23.97 34.53 -12.80
C ASN A 7 23.40 33.17 -13.13
N VAL A 8 24.23 32.19 -12.78
CA VAL A 8 24.07 30.76 -12.90
C VAL A 8 22.68 30.37 -12.41
N GLY A 9 21.89 29.81 -13.32
CA GLY A 9 20.66 29.12 -12.97
C GLY A 9 21.01 27.96 -12.04
N ARG A 10 20.74 28.14 -10.74
CA ARG A 10 20.53 27.02 -9.83
C ARG A 10 19.24 26.35 -10.27
N ASN A 11 19.40 25.34 -11.11
CA ASN A 11 18.42 24.29 -11.28
C ASN A 11 18.31 23.54 -9.94
N ASP A 12 17.55 24.11 -9.00
CA ASP A 12 16.93 23.33 -7.93
C ASP A 12 15.81 22.50 -8.56
N ARG A 13 16.20 21.55 -9.42
CA ARG A 13 15.42 20.35 -9.62
C ARG A 13 15.54 19.59 -8.31
N MET A 14 14.70 19.96 -7.35
CA MET A 14 14.19 18.99 -6.40
C MET A 14 13.64 17.86 -7.26
N ASN A 15 14.46 16.84 -7.48
CA ASN A 15 13.97 15.50 -7.71
C ASN A 15 13.07 15.22 -6.51
N SER A 16 11.78 15.49 -6.67
CA SER A 16 10.76 14.80 -5.90
C SER A 16 10.84 13.35 -6.36
N ASN A 17 11.86 12.63 -5.88
CA ASN A 17 11.66 11.25 -5.49
C ASN A 17 10.59 11.33 -4.42
N THR A 18 9.33 11.46 -4.82
CA THR A 18 8.21 11.05 -4.02
C THR A 18 8.46 9.57 -3.81
N LEU A 19 9.18 9.25 -2.74
CA LEU A 19 9.12 7.93 -2.14
C LEU A 19 7.63 7.66 -1.99
N ASP A 20 7.11 6.73 -2.80
CA ASP A 20 5.74 6.29 -2.74
C ASP A 20 5.48 5.90 -1.30
N THR A 21 4.84 6.81 -0.57
CA THR A 21 4.66 6.67 0.87
C THR A 21 3.49 5.72 1.06
N MET A 22 3.69 4.67 1.84
CA MET A 22 2.65 3.67 2.04
C MET A 22 1.44 4.34 2.70
N LYS A 23 0.28 4.24 2.07
CA LYS A 23 -0.97 4.76 2.63
C LYS A 23 -1.48 3.74 3.65
N LEU A 24 -1.85 4.17 4.84
CA LEU A 24 -2.50 3.33 5.83
C LEU A 24 -3.88 3.89 6.06
N VAL A 25 -4.92 3.11 5.78
CA VAL A 25 -6.28 3.55 6.13
C VAL A 25 -6.34 3.73 7.64
N ALA A 26 -6.76 4.92 8.06
CA ALA A 26 -6.86 5.27 9.46
C ALA A 26 -7.74 4.24 10.22
N PRO A 27 -7.19 3.53 11.23
CA PRO A 27 -7.88 2.39 11.84
C PRO A 27 -9.15 2.79 12.59
N TRP A 28 -9.22 4.05 13.04
CA TRP A 28 -10.34 4.61 13.76
C TRP A 28 -11.52 5.01 12.86
N ASP A 29 -11.31 5.00 11.54
CA ASP A 29 -12.33 5.23 10.51
C ASP A 29 -12.67 3.94 9.75
N LEU A 30 -12.11 2.78 10.13
CA LEU A 30 -12.46 1.50 9.53
C LEU A 30 -13.82 1.03 10.08
N PRO A 31 -14.86 0.95 9.23
CA PRO A 31 -16.16 0.50 9.71
C PRO A 31 -16.09 -0.99 10.04
N VAL A 32 -16.73 -1.37 11.16
CA VAL A 32 -16.82 -2.77 11.61
C VAL A 32 -17.51 -3.66 10.55
N ASN A 33 -18.42 -3.07 9.76
CA ASN A 33 -19.04 -3.68 8.59
C ASN A 33 -18.93 -2.71 7.41
N LEU A 34 -18.38 -3.17 6.29
CA LEU A 34 -18.22 -2.37 5.06
C LEU A 34 -19.05 -3.02 3.94
N PRO A 35 -20.35 -2.73 3.84
CA PRO A 35 -21.21 -3.35 2.84
C PRO A 35 -20.77 -2.90 1.45
N LEU A 36 -20.38 -3.87 0.61
CA LEU A 36 -20.02 -3.64 -0.78
C LEU A 36 -21.22 -3.90 -1.69
N SER A 37 -21.42 -3.04 -2.68
CA SER A 37 -22.26 -3.35 -3.84
C SER A 37 -21.74 -4.58 -4.59
N VAL A 38 -22.56 -5.18 -5.45
CA VAL A 38 -22.16 -6.34 -6.26
C VAL A 38 -20.91 -6.03 -7.10
N ASP A 39 -20.87 -4.85 -7.72
CA ASP A 39 -19.74 -4.43 -8.56
C ASP A 39 -18.47 -4.20 -7.74
N GLU A 40 -18.58 -3.52 -6.59
CA GLU A 40 -17.46 -3.32 -5.68
C GLU A 40 -16.93 -4.65 -5.14
N ARG A 41 -17.83 -5.57 -4.77
CA ARG A 41 -17.49 -6.92 -4.31
C ARG A 41 -16.68 -7.67 -5.36
N GLN A 42 -17.12 -7.64 -6.62
CA GLN A 42 -16.41 -8.27 -7.72
C GLN A 42 -15.03 -7.65 -7.94
N LYS A 43 -14.92 -6.31 -7.91
CA LYS A 43 -13.62 -5.61 -8.03
C LYS A 43 -12.65 -6.01 -6.92
N VAL A 44 -13.11 -6.00 -5.67
CA VAL A 44 -12.31 -6.34 -4.50
C VAL A 44 -11.90 -7.82 -4.54
N LYS A 45 -12.82 -8.73 -4.90
CA LYS A 45 -12.52 -10.17 -5.08
C LYS A 45 -11.45 -10.38 -6.16
N THR A 46 -11.59 -9.78 -7.33
CA THR A 46 -10.59 -9.87 -8.40
C THR A 46 -9.22 -9.37 -7.94
N ALA A 47 -9.17 -8.22 -7.26
CA ALA A 47 -7.92 -7.65 -6.74
C ALA A 47 -7.23 -8.57 -5.72
N ILE A 48 -8.00 -9.17 -4.80
CA ILE A 48 -7.45 -10.12 -3.83
C ILE A 48 -6.98 -11.41 -4.50
N CYS A 49 -7.73 -11.96 -5.44
CA CYS A 49 -7.31 -13.17 -6.17
C CYS A 49 -5.99 -12.94 -6.91
N LEU A 50 -5.83 -11.79 -7.58
CA LEU A 50 -4.60 -11.43 -8.26
C LEU A 50 -3.44 -11.20 -7.28
N PHE A 51 -3.72 -10.64 -6.11
CA PHE A 51 -2.72 -10.50 -5.06
C PHE A 51 -2.24 -11.87 -4.52
N LYS A 52 -3.18 -12.80 -4.25
CA LYS A 52 -2.88 -14.15 -3.77
C LYS A 52 -2.09 -14.95 -4.80
N SER A 53 -2.42 -14.85 -6.08
CA SER A 53 -1.66 -15.54 -7.14
C SER A 53 -0.21 -15.04 -7.24
N ALA A 54 0.06 -13.76 -6.97
CA ALA A 54 1.42 -13.26 -6.88
C ALA A 54 2.19 -13.89 -5.72
N LEU A 55 1.55 -14.13 -4.57
CA LEU A 55 2.19 -14.74 -3.40
C LEU A 55 2.50 -16.23 -3.59
N GLU A 56 1.65 -16.92 -4.36
CA GLU A 56 1.79 -18.33 -4.71
C GLU A 56 2.81 -18.58 -5.85
N THR A 57 3.24 -17.52 -6.54
CA THR A 57 4.23 -17.62 -7.60
C THR A 57 5.64 -17.76 -7.02
N GLU A 58 6.32 -18.88 -7.34
CA GLU A 58 7.68 -19.16 -6.85
C GLU A 58 8.73 -18.19 -7.41
N ASP A 59 8.65 -17.87 -8.70
CA ASP A 59 9.58 -16.95 -9.36
C ASP A 59 9.28 -15.50 -8.98
N VAL A 60 10.22 -14.85 -8.30
CA VAL A 60 10.06 -13.49 -7.78
C VAL A 60 9.85 -12.46 -8.90
N VAL A 61 10.44 -12.67 -10.08
CA VAL A 61 10.25 -11.75 -11.23
C VAL A 61 8.80 -11.80 -11.73
N SER A 62 8.26 -13.01 -11.86
CA SER A 62 6.87 -13.24 -12.25
C SER A 62 5.89 -12.74 -11.18
N ALA A 63 6.17 -13.00 -9.90
CA ALA A 63 5.39 -12.49 -8.78
C ALA A 63 5.34 -10.94 -8.78
N LEU A 64 6.48 -10.28 -9.00
CA LEU A 64 6.56 -8.83 -9.10
C LEU A 64 5.75 -8.28 -10.28
N LYS A 65 5.75 -8.98 -11.43
CA LYS A 65 4.94 -8.60 -12.59
C LYS A 65 3.45 -8.60 -12.25
N ILE A 66 2.98 -9.64 -11.56
CA ILE A 66 1.57 -9.77 -11.15
C ILE A 66 1.19 -8.64 -10.17
N VAL A 67 2.04 -8.33 -9.19
CA VAL A 67 1.78 -7.21 -8.26
C VAL A 67 1.75 -5.86 -8.98
N ASN A 68 2.63 -5.65 -9.96
CA ASN A 68 2.63 -4.41 -10.74
C ASN A 68 1.38 -4.30 -11.62
N GLU A 69 0.91 -5.40 -12.19
CA GLU A 69 -0.36 -5.45 -12.92
C GLU A 69 -1.54 -5.13 -12.01
N LEU A 70 -1.59 -5.71 -10.80
CA LEU A 70 -2.57 -5.38 -9.78
C LEU A 70 -2.59 -3.86 -9.50
N LEU A 71 -1.43 -3.28 -9.19
CA LEU A 71 -1.32 -1.84 -8.86
C LEU A 71 -1.68 -0.92 -10.03
N ALA A 72 -1.51 -1.36 -11.27
CA ALA A 72 -1.86 -0.62 -12.48
C ALA A 72 -3.34 -0.75 -12.86
N THR A 73 -3.99 -1.87 -12.52
CA THR A 73 -5.36 -2.19 -12.95
C THR A 73 -6.42 -1.84 -11.92
N VAL A 74 -6.09 -1.85 -10.63
CA VAL A 74 -7.06 -1.52 -9.60
C VAL A 74 -7.22 -0.01 -9.45
N ASP A 75 -8.46 0.43 -9.28
CA ASP A 75 -8.84 1.82 -9.00
C ASP A 75 -7.91 2.40 -7.92
N ASP A 76 -7.40 3.63 -8.12
CA ASP A 76 -6.67 4.37 -7.08
C ASP A 76 -7.65 5.31 -6.37
N PRO A 77 -8.17 4.95 -5.18
CA PRO A 77 -9.17 5.77 -4.51
C PRO A 77 -8.59 7.11 -4.11
N THR A 78 -9.43 8.14 -4.08
CA THR A 78 -9.01 9.43 -3.55
C THR A 78 -8.75 9.29 -2.06
N THR A 79 -7.55 9.71 -1.62
CA THR A 79 -7.12 9.63 -0.23
C THR A 79 -6.78 11.00 0.32
N GLN A 80 -7.16 11.29 1.56
CA GLN A 80 -6.83 12.53 2.26
C GLN A 80 -6.03 12.20 3.53
N PRO A 81 -4.97 12.95 3.88
CA PRO A 81 -4.23 12.72 5.12
C PRO A 81 -5.14 12.77 6.35
N CYS A 82 -4.98 11.81 7.26
CA CYS A 82 -5.76 11.70 8.48
C CYS A 82 -4.83 11.55 9.69
N THR A 83 -4.64 12.61 10.47
CA THR A 83 -3.73 12.63 11.63
C THR A 83 -4.47 12.69 12.98
N LYS A 84 -5.80 12.52 12.95
CA LYS A 84 -6.66 12.65 14.15
C LYS A 84 -7.42 11.35 14.41
N PRO A 85 -6.95 10.52 15.35
CA PRO A 85 -7.73 9.45 15.94
C PRO A 85 -9.03 9.97 16.55
N SER A 86 -10.12 9.26 16.30
CA SER A 86 -11.38 9.48 17.01
C SER A 86 -11.27 8.89 18.43
N GLY A 87 -10.77 9.67 19.40
CA GLY A 87 -10.74 9.24 20.80
C GLY A 87 -9.69 9.91 21.69
N LYS A 88 -9.56 9.40 22.93
CA LYS A 88 -8.50 9.80 23.87
C LYS A 88 -7.15 9.28 23.37
N GLN A 89 -6.30 10.18 22.89
CA GLN A 89 -4.98 9.88 22.36
C GLN A 89 -3.95 9.61 23.48
N LEU A 90 -3.10 8.59 23.26
CA LEU A 90 -1.80 8.46 23.95
C LEU A 90 -0.71 9.34 23.31
N LEU A 91 -0.82 9.63 22.00
CA LEU A 91 0.13 10.42 21.22
C LEU A 91 -0.58 11.63 20.59
N ASN A 92 0.03 12.81 20.64
CA ASN A 92 -0.51 14.00 19.99
C ASN A 92 -0.24 14.00 18.46
N PRO A 93 -0.93 14.83 17.65
CA PRO A 93 -0.79 14.81 16.20
C PRO A 93 0.62 15.06 15.65
N LYS A 94 1.51 15.76 16.38
CA LYS A 94 2.90 15.95 15.95
C LYS A 94 3.72 14.67 16.13
N GLU A 95 3.48 13.92 17.20
CA GLU A 95 4.13 12.63 17.44
C GLU A 95 3.70 11.60 16.39
N VAL A 96 2.42 11.61 15.99
CA VAL A 96 1.92 10.81 14.87
C VAL A 96 2.62 11.20 13.56
N ALA A 97 2.80 12.49 13.27
CA ALA A 97 3.50 12.94 12.06
C ALA A 97 4.99 12.53 12.04
N VAL A 98 5.67 12.58 13.19
CA VAL A 98 7.06 12.12 13.32
C VAL A 98 7.16 10.61 13.13
N TYR A 99 6.21 9.85 13.68
CA TYR A 99 6.12 8.41 13.47
C TYR A 99 5.90 8.07 11.98
N ASP A 100 4.93 8.72 11.35
CA ASP A 100 4.61 8.56 9.93
C ASP A 100 5.81 8.85 9.03
N GLN A 101 6.53 9.94 9.32
CA GLN A 101 7.76 10.29 8.62
C GLN A 101 8.87 9.24 8.82
N TYR A 102 9.07 8.76 10.05
CA TYR A 102 10.11 7.78 10.36
C TYR A 102 9.88 6.44 9.64
N PHE A 103 8.64 5.97 9.61
CA PHE A 103 8.27 4.70 8.96
C PHE A 103 7.92 4.83 7.48
N GLY A 104 7.90 6.05 6.92
CA GLY A 104 7.51 6.26 5.53
C GLY A 104 6.07 5.86 5.24
N VAL A 105 5.17 6.09 6.21
CA VAL A 105 3.74 5.80 6.11
C VAL A 105 2.93 7.08 6.18
N LYS A 106 1.72 7.06 5.65
CA LYS A 106 0.73 8.15 5.80
C LYS A 106 -0.60 7.56 6.20
N HIS A 107 -1.09 7.96 7.36
CA HIS A 107 -2.48 7.69 7.70
C HIS A 107 -3.41 8.50 6.79
N VAL A 108 -4.42 7.84 6.20
CA VAL A 108 -5.37 8.46 5.27
C VAL A 108 -6.81 8.07 5.55
N THR A 109 -7.74 8.98 5.26
CA THR A 109 -9.11 8.61 4.92
C THR A 109 -9.18 8.28 3.43
N SER A 110 -10.11 7.41 3.03
CA SER A 110 -10.24 6.96 1.65
C SER A 110 -11.69 7.02 1.18
N SER A 111 -11.90 7.41 -0.07
CA SER A 111 -13.20 7.31 -0.74
C SER A 111 -13.64 5.85 -0.96
N PHE A 112 -12.70 4.90 -0.96
CA PHE A 112 -12.99 3.48 -1.09
C PHE A 112 -11.98 2.65 -0.27
N PRO A 113 -12.21 2.54 1.06
CA PRO A 113 -11.27 1.90 1.98
C PRO A 113 -10.82 0.47 1.60
N PRO A 114 -11.70 -0.43 1.11
CA PRO A 114 -11.30 -1.77 0.71
C PRO A 114 -10.15 -1.79 -0.29
N MET A 115 -10.26 -0.97 -1.34
CA MET A 115 -9.24 -0.93 -2.38
C MET A 115 -7.96 -0.25 -1.90
N THR A 116 -8.07 0.77 -1.04
CA THR A 116 -6.88 1.37 -0.41
C THR A 116 -6.12 0.36 0.44
N LEU A 117 -6.81 -0.49 1.21
CA LEU A 117 -6.18 -1.56 2.00
C LEU A 117 -5.43 -2.56 1.10
N ILE A 118 -6.09 -3.04 0.03
CA ILE A 118 -5.47 -3.99 -0.92
C ILE A 118 -4.25 -3.36 -1.61
N ARG A 119 -4.37 -2.13 -2.11
CA ARG A 119 -3.25 -1.40 -2.74
C ARG A 119 -2.07 -1.25 -1.79
N SER A 120 -2.32 -0.94 -0.53
CA SER A 120 -1.27 -0.73 0.47
C SER A 120 -0.55 -2.05 0.80
N LEU A 121 -1.29 -3.15 0.88
CA LEU A 121 -0.74 -4.49 1.03
C LEU A 121 0.11 -4.86 -0.19
N ALA A 122 -0.39 -4.61 -1.40
CA ALA A 122 0.32 -4.85 -2.66
C ALA A 122 1.60 -4.01 -2.78
N GLU A 123 1.58 -2.73 -2.41
CA GLU A 123 2.75 -1.86 -2.37
C GLU A 123 3.82 -2.39 -1.42
N SER A 124 3.43 -2.81 -0.22
CA SER A 124 4.35 -3.41 0.74
C SER A 124 4.95 -4.72 0.23
N CYS A 125 4.14 -5.56 -0.43
CA CYS A 125 4.58 -6.82 -1.03
C CYS A 125 5.50 -6.58 -2.23
N ARG A 126 5.24 -5.55 -3.04
CA ARG A 126 6.11 -5.11 -4.13
C ARG A 126 7.49 -4.75 -3.58
N ALA A 127 7.55 -3.94 -2.52
CA ALA A 127 8.80 -3.57 -1.86
C ALA A 127 9.55 -4.81 -1.34
N PHE A 128 8.84 -5.75 -0.71
CA PHE A 128 9.41 -7.03 -0.27
C PHE A 128 10.00 -7.86 -1.42
N PHE A 129 9.29 -8.00 -2.55
CA PHE A 129 9.81 -8.70 -3.72
C PHE A 129 11.02 -8.00 -4.35
N MET A 130 11.03 -6.66 -4.38
CA MET A 130 12.21 -5.90 -4.81
C MET A 130 13.42 -6.17 -3.91
N ILE A 131 13.23 -6.20 -2.59
CA ILE A 131 14.28 -6.54 -1.63
C ILE A 131 14.80 -7.97 -1.88
N ARG A 132 13.92 -8.95 -2.12
CA ARG A 132 14.33 -10.32 -2.47
C ARG A 132 15.16 -10.41 -3.75
N LEU A 133 14.80 -9.63 -4.78
CA LEU A 133 15.59 -9.59 -6.03
C LEU A 133 16.98 -9.01 -5.81
N GLN A 134 17.09 -7.97 -4.97
CA GLN A 134 18.35 -7.31 -4.65
C GLN A 134 19.22 -8.13 -3.70
N HIS A 135 18.61 -8.92 -2.82
CA HIS A 135 19.27 -9.67 -1.75
C HIS A 135 18.92 -11.16 -1.82
N ARG A 136 19.58 -11.91 -2.71
CA ARG A 136 19.34 -13.36 -2.89
C ARG A 136 19.75 -14.24 -1.69
N GLN A 137 20.43 -13.66 -0.69
CA GLN A 137 20.91 -14.36 0.50
C GLN A 137 20.01 -14.19 1.73
N LEU A 138 18.79 -13.65 1.56
CA LEU A 138 17.83 -13.61 2.66
C LEU A 138 17.55 -15.02 3.17
N ASP A 139 17.37 -15.12 4.49
CA ASP A 139 16.98 -16.36 5.14
C ASP A 139 15.66 -16.89 4.53
N PRO A 140 15.67 -18.07 3.89
CA PRO A 140 14.48 -18.66 3.29
C PRO A 140 13.31 -18.77 4.26
N HIS A 141 13.58 -19.06 5.54
CA HIS A 141 12.53 -19.17 6.55
C HIS A 141 11.84 -17.83 6.81
N GLN A 142 12.59 -16.73 6.86
CA GLN A 142 12.01 -15.39 7.01
C GLN A 142 11.21 -14.97 5.78
N VAL A 143 11.66 -15.36 4.59
CA VAL A 143 10.94 -15.14 3.33
C VAL A 143 9.59 -15.84 3.34
N GLU A 144 9.56 -17.12 3.72
CA GLU A 144 8.34 -17.91 3.83
C GLU A 144 7.37 -17.32 4.87
N LEU A 145 7.88 -16.95 6.05
CA LEU A 145 7.06 -16.31 7.10
C LEU A 145 6.45 -15.00 6.62
N GLN A 146 7.21 -14.17 5.91
CA GLN A 146 6.72 -12.91 5.39
C GLN A 146 5.64 -13.13 4.31
N GLN A 147 5.82 -14.09 3.40
CA GLN A 147 4.79 -14.46 2.42
C GLN A 147 3.52 -15.00 3.07
N ALA A 148 3.66 -15.88 4.08
CA ALA A 148 2.53 -16.39 4.86
C ALA A 148 1.78 -15.26 5.60
N GLY A 149 2.52 -14.25 6.09
CA GLY A 149 1.95 -13.04 6.69
C GLY A 149 1.09 -12.26 5.69
N TYR A 150 1.57 -12.05 4.46
CA TYR A 150 0.79 -11.42 3.40
C TYR A 150 -0.48 -12.19 3.03
N LEU A 151 -0.36 -13.52 2.90
CA LEU A 151 -1.50 -14.38 2.59
C LEU A 151 -2.55 -14.35 3.71
N SER A 152 -2.11 -14.36 4.96
CA SER A 152 -3.00 -14.23 6.13
C SER A 152 -3.77 -12.90 6.13
N HIS A 153 -3.13 -11.80 5.72
CA HIS A 153 -3.80 -10.51 5.57
C HIS A 153 -4.81 -10.52 4.43
N ALA A 154 -4.48 -11.11 3.28
CA ALA A 154 -5.42 -11.26 2.16
C ALA A 154 -6.69 -12.02 2.57
N ASN A 155 -6.52 -13.15 3.27
CA ASN A 155 -7.62 -13.96 3.77
C ASN A 155 -8.44 -13.23 4.86
N LEU A 156 -7.81 -12.39 5.68
CA LEU A 156 -8.54 -11.53 6.61
C LEU A 156 -9.40 -10.50 5.86
N LEU A 157 -8.88 -9.89 4.80
CA LEU A 157 -9.63 -8.93 3.98
C LEU A 157 -10.82 -9.61 3.27
N GLU A 158 -10.66 -10.84 2.76
CA GLU A 158 -11.79 -11.60 2.18
C GLU A 158 -12.93 -11.75 3.18
N ARG A 159 -12.61 -12.11 4.43
CA ARG A 159 -13.60 -12.24 5.50
C ARG A 159 -14.26 -10.91 5.87
N VAL A 160 -13.46 -9.87 6.06
CA VAL A 160 -13.96 -8.53 6.43
C VAL A 160 -14.89 -7.96 5.37
N PHE A 161 -14.60 -8.21 4.10
CA PHE A 161 -15.43 -7.77 2.97
C PHE A 161 -16.52 -8.77 2.58
N ASN A 162 -16.66 -9.87 3.32
CA ASN A 162 -17.65 -10.92 3.09
C ASN A 162 -17.60 -11.46 1.65
N LEU A 163 -16.39 -11.81 1.18
CA LEU A 163 -16.13 -12.30 -0.20
C LEU A 163 -16.12 -13.82 -0.30
N GLU A 164 -16.22 -14.51 0.84
CA GLU A 164 -16.39 -15.96 0.88
C GLU A 164 -17.65 -16.33 0.08
N GLU A 165 -17.58 -17.43 -0.66
CA GLU A 165 -18.70 -17.87 -1.48
C GLU A 165 -19.89 -18.16 -0.57
N THR A 166 -20.95 -17.35 -0.69
CA THR A 166 -22.29 -17.84 -0.37
C THR A 166 -22.57 -18.96 -1.36
N GLU A 167 -22.35 -20.20 -0.92
CA GLU A 167 -22.95 -21.39 -1.51
C GLU A 167 -24.47 -21.22 -1.71
#